data_AF-A0A954LS68-F1
#
_entry.id   AF-A0A954LS68-F1
#
_cell.length_a   1.000
_cell.length_b   1.000
_cell.length_c   1.000
_cell.angle_alpha   90.00
_cell.angle_beta   90.00
_cell.angle_gamma   90.00
#
_symmetry.space_group_name_H-M   'P 1'
#
loop_
_entity.id
_entity.type
_entity.pdbx_description
1 polymer ?
#
loop_
_entity_poly.entity_id
_entity_poly.type
_entity_poly.pdbx_seq_one_letter_code
_entity_poly.pdbx_strand_id
1 'polypeptide(L)' 'MLTALMYFFGSLLGLLGVFAAGLGIFALCGWIGMDGLFNLGEPAGELTCWHCGQVTRAGARHCTRCGQELQ' A
#
# COMPACT_ATOMS: atom_id res chain seq x y z
N MET A 1 -37.86 1.25 35.80
CA MET A 1 -36.52 1.90 35.77
C MET A 1 -35.44 0.95 35.24
N LEU A 2 -35.33 -0.28 35.74
CA LEU A 2 -34.30 -1.24 35.29
C LEU A 2 -34.33 -1.59 33.79
N THR A 3 -35.54 -1.79 33.23
CA THR A 3 -35.73 -2.14 31.81
C THR A 3 -35.29 -1.01 30.88
N ALA A 4 -35.67 0.24 31.17
CA ALA A 4 -35.24 1.41 30.39
C ALA A 4 -33.71 1.59 30.40
N LEU A 5 -33.06 1.32 31.54
CA LEU A 5 -31.60 1.34 31.65
C LEU A 5 -30.93 0.27 30.78
N MET A 6 -31.48 -0.96 30.77
CA MET A 6 -30.97 -2.06 29.94
C MET A 6 -31.08 -1.76 28.44
N TYR A 7 -32.21 -1.20 27.98
CA TYR A 7 -32.38 -0.83 26.56
C TYR A 7 -31.43 0.29 26.15
N PHE A 8 -31.22 1.28 27.01
CA PHE A 8 -30.31 2.39 26.74
C PHE A 8 -28.86 1.91 26.61
N PHE A 9 -28.41 1.08 27.57
CA PHE A 9 -27.05 0.51 27.55
C PHE A 9 -26.85 -0.46 26.38
N GLY A 10 -27.85 -1.27 26.06
CA GLY A 10 -27.83 -2.20 24.93
C GLY A 10 -27.76 -1.49 23.58
N SER A 11 -28.56 -0.46 23.36
CA SER A 11 -28.48 0.36 22.14
C SER A 11 -27.14 1.07 22.03
N LEU A 12 -26.59 1.61 23.12
CA LEU A 12 -25.28 2.28 23.12
C LEU A 12 -24.15 1.32 22.76
N LEU A 13 -24.12 0.12 23.36
CA LEU A 13 -23.17 -0.94 23.05
C LEU A 13 -23.31 -1.43 21.60
N GLY A 14 -24.54 -1.57 21.10
CA GLY A 14 -24.79 -1.95 19.72
C GLY A 14 -24.26 -0.90 18.73
N LEU A 15 -24.51 0.38 18.99
CA LEU A 15 -24.03 1.49 18.16
C LEU A 15 -22.50 1.57 18.15
N LEU A 16 -21.86 1.45 19.32
CA LEU A 16 -20.41 1.35 19.44
C LEU A 16 -19.85 0.12 18.70
N GLY A 17 -20.54 -1.02 18.77
CA GLY A 17 -20.16 -2.24 18.07
C GLY A 17 -20.18 -2.07 16.55
N VAL A 18 -21.23 -1.44 16.00
CA VAL A 18 -21.33 -1.16 14.55
C VAL A 18 -20.24 -0.18 14.10
N PHE A 19 -19.99 0.88 14.88
CA PHE A 19 -18.90 1.81 14.59
C PHE A 19 -17.53 1.14 14.65
N ALA A 20 -17.29 0.31 15.66
CA ALA A 20 -16.02 -0.41 15.81
C ALA A 20 -15.81 -1.40 14.65
N ALA A 21 -16.85 -2.13 14.24
CA ALA A 21 -16.78 -3.03 13.09
C ALA A 21 -16.52 -2.25 11.79
N GLY A 22 -17.22 -1.13 11.58
CA GLY A 22 -17.03 -0.27 10.42
C GLY A 22 -15.61 0.30 10.34
N LEU A 23 -15.10 0.84 11.44
CA LEU A 23 -13.72 1.36 11.52
C LEU A 23 -12.68 0.24 11.35
N GLY A 24 -12.94 -0.94 11.90
CA GLY A 24 -12.08 -2.12 11.73
C GLY A 24 -11.99 -2.55 10.26
N ILE A 25 -13.13 -2.66 9.58
CA ILE A 25 -13.17 -2.99 8.14
C ILE A 25 -12.46 -1.91 7.31
N PHE A 26 -12.72 -0.64 7.59
CA PHE A 26 -12.08 0.47 6.90
C PHE A 26 -10.55 0.46 7.09
N ALA A 27 -10.07 0.20 8.30
CA ALA A 27 -8.65 0.08 8.59
C ALA A 27 -8.01 -1.11 7.85
N LEU A 28 -8.67 -2.27 7.84
CA LEU A 28 -8.18 -3.47 7.13
C LEU A 28 -8.09 -3.23 5.61
N CYS A 29 -9.14 -2.68 4.99
CA CYS A 29 -9.14 -2.38 3.57
C CYS A 29 -8.15 -1.25 3.22
N GLY A 30 -8.06 -0.23 4.08
CA GLY A 30 -7.12 0.87 3.92
C GLY A 30 -5.67 0.40 3.97
N TRP A 31 -5.33 -0.53 4.87
CA TRP A 31 -3.96 -1.04 5.00
C TRP A 31 -3.52 -1.80 3.74
N ILE A 32 -4.39 -2.66 3.20
CA ILE A 32 -4.14 -3.41 1.96
C ILE A 32 -4.03 -2.45 0.75
N GLY A 33 -4.80 -1.36 0.75
CA GLY A 33 -4.77 -0.37 -0.33
C GLY A 33 -3.49 0.48 -0.38
N MET A 34 -2.87 0.75 0.78
CA MET A 34 -1.68 1.61 0.85
C MET A 34 -0.45 0.99 0.16
N ASP A 35 -0.33 -0.34 0.14
CA ASP A 35 0.80 -1.03 -0.53
C ASP A 35 0.87 -0.72 -2.03
N GLY A 36 -0.29 -0.54 -2.68
CA GLY A 36 -0.36 -0.20 -4.11
C GLY A 36 0.06 1.25 -4.40
N LEU A 37 -0.16 2.18 -3.46
CA LEU A 37 0.19 3.59 -3.64
C LEU A 37 1.72 3.78 -3.64
N PHE A 38 2.45 3.02 -2.83
CA PHE A 38 3.91 3.13 -2.78
C PHE A 38 4.59 2.63 -4.07
N ASN A 39 4.02 1.64 -4.77
CA ASN A 39 4.59 1.11 -6.01
C ASN A 39 4.51 2.10 -7.20
N LEU A 40 3.55 3.02 -7.19
CA LEU A 40 3.42 4.07 -8.22
C LEU A 40 4.48 5.16 -8.10
N GLY A 41 5.11 5.28 -6.94
CA GLY A 41 6.09 6.33 -6.65
C GLY A 41 7.53 5.95 -6.94
N GLU A 42 7.83 4.67 -7.18
CA GLU A 42 9.21 4.22 -7.35
C GLU A 42 9.75 4.75 -8.69
N PRO A 43 10.69 5.71 -8.70
CA PRO A 43 11.30 6.13 -9.94
C PRO A 43 12.02 4.92 -10.52
N ALA A 44 11.72 4.59 -11.78
CA ALA A 44 12.43 3.54 -12.50
C ALA A 44 13.91 3.89 -12.43
N GLY A 45 14.67 3.17 -11.59
CA GLY A 45 16.05 3.51 -11.29
C GLY A 45 16.84 3.70 -12.58
N GLU A 46 17.76 4.64 -12.61
CA GLU A 46 18.71 4.72 -13.70
C GLU A 46 20.00 4.03 -13.27
N LEU A 47 20.53 3.16 -14.13
CA LEU A 47 21.77 2.44 -13.88
C LEU A 47 22.77 2.71 -14.99
N THR A 48 24.03 2.90 -14.60
CA THR A 48 25.14 3.17 -15.50
C THR A 48 25.77 1.87 -15.98
N CYS A 49 25.93 1.73 -17.28
CA CYS A 49 26.61 0.58 -17.87
C CYS A 49 28.10 0.61 -17.53
N TRP A 50 28.61 -0.43 -16.87
CA TRP A 50 30.04 -0.58 -16.54
C TRP A 50 30.96 -0.70 -17.76
N HIS A 51 30.42 -1.14 -18.91
CA HIS A 51 31.21 -1.33 -20.13
C HIS A 51 31.39 -0.04 -20.95
N CYS A 52 30.34 0.78 -21.07
CA CYS A 52 30.37 1.97 -21.94
C CYS A 52 30.10 3.30 -21.23
N GLY A 53 29.78 3.26 -19.94
CA GLY A 53 29.47 4.42 -19.11
C GLY A 53 28.11 5.08 -19.39
N GLN A 54 27.29 4.51 -20.28
CA GLN A 54 25.99 5.10 -20.59
C GLN A 54 24.98 4.84 -19.47
N VAL A 55 24.19 5.86 -19.13
CA VAL A 55 23.00 5.72 -18.30
C VAL A 55 21.93 4.94 -19.07
N THR A 56 21.34 3.95 -18.42
CA THR A 56 20.33 3.04 -18.93
C THR A 56 19.24 2.82 -17.89
N ARG A 57 18.03 2.47 -18.33
CA ARG A 57 16.89 2.26 -17.43
C ARG A 57 17.06 0.97 -16.63
N ALA A 58 16.78 1.00 -15.34
CA ALA A 58 16.76 -0.17 -14.48
C ALA A 58 15.68 -1.15 -14.93
N GLY A 59 16.06 -2.42 -15.02
CA GLY A 59 15.24 -3.49 -15.58
C GLY A 59 15.62 -3.89 -17.02
N ALA A 60 16.50 -3.14 -17.71
CA ALA A 60 17.07 -3.59 -18.97
C ALA A 60 18.16 -4.65 -18.71
N ARG A 61 18.10 -5.79 -19.40
CA ARG A 61 19.14 -6.83 -19.32
C ARG A 61 20.38 -6.51 -20.14
N HIS A 62 20.23 -5.67 -21.17
CA HIS A 62 21.30 -5.34 -22.10
C HIS A 62 21.35 -3.83 -22.34
N CYS A 63 22.56 -3.31 -22.51
CA CYS A 63 22.77 -1.90 -22.80
C CYS A 63 22.35 -1.58 -24.24
N THR A 64 21.55 -0.51 -24.42
CA THR A 64 21.06 -0.09 -25.75
C THR A 64 22.14 0.46 -26.68
N ARG A 65 23.34 0.78 -26.16
CA ARG A 65 24.44 1.35 -26.94
C ARG A 65 25.57 0.37 -27.23
N CYS A 66 26.03 -0.39 -26.25
CA CYS A 66 27.10 -1.36 -26.47
C CYS A 66 26.62 -2.80 -26.67
N GLY A 67 25.35 -3.09 -26.40
CA GLY A 67 24.78 -4.44 -26.50
C GLY A 67 25.27 -5.43 -25.44
N GLN A 68 26.16 -5.00 -24.53
CA GLN A 68 26.65 -5.84 -23.43
C GLN A 68 25.58 -6.02 -22.37
N GLU A 69 25.68 -7.13 -21.64
CA GLU A 69 24.83 -7.42 -20.49
C GLU A 69 25.03 -6.36 -19.40
N LEU A 70 23.91 -5.90 -18.85
CA LEU A 70 23.88 -5.05 -17.65
C LEU A 70 23.79 -6.02 -16.47
N GLN A 71 24.73 -5.87 -15.51
CA GLN A 71 24.83 -6.74 -14.33
C GLN A 71 23.51 -6.92 -13.59
#